data_AF-F1A2T4-F1
#
_entry.id   AF-F1A2T4-F1
#
_cell.length_a   1.000
_cell.length_b   1.000
_cell.length_c   1.000
_cell.angle_alpha   90.00
_cell.angle_beta   90.00
_cell.angle_gamma   90.00
#
_symmetry.space_group_name_H-M   'P 1'
#
loop_
_entity.id
_entity.type
_entity.pdbx_description
1 polymer ?
#
loop_
_entity_poly.entity_id
_entity_poly.type
_entity_poly.pdbx_seq_one_letter_code
_entity_poly.pdbx_strand_id
1 'polypeptide(L)' 'RNFETKETTFKIELYESSGEGTVIIQPKNTKPETIVFQDSVEFSRIYYGSLLFFTNSGKETLKLTTDCPYEPYV' A
#
# COMPACT_ATOMS: atom_id res chain seq x y z
N ARG A 1 -18.42 5.73 -16.66
CA ARG A 1 -17.24 4.85 -16.83
C ARG A 1 -17.39 3.74 -15.80
N ASN A 2 -17.52 2.49 -16.22
CA ASN A 2 -17.50 1.36 -15.30
C ASN A 2 -16.12 1.34 -14.63
N PHE A 3 -16.09 1.37 -13.30
CA PHE A 3 -14.84 1.17 -12.56
C PHE A 3 -14.51 -0.31 -12.68
N GLU A 4 -13.53 -0.66 -13.52
CA GLU A 4 -13.05 -2.04 -13.57
C GLU A 4 -12.38 -2.37 -12.24
N THR A 5 -12.86 -3.44 -11.60
CA THR A 5 -12.23 -4.03 -10.43
C THR A 5 -11.03 -4.85 -10.87
N LYS A 6 -9.86 -4.60 -10.30
CA LYS A 6 -8.67 -5.44 -10.50
C LYS A 6 -8.21 -5.97 -9.16
N GLU A 7 -8.02 -7.28 -9.05
CA GLU A 7 -7.28 -7.86 -7.93
C GLU A 7 -5.81 -7.49 -8.09
N THR A 8 -5.22 -6.96 -7.03
CA THR A 8 -3.84 -6.46 -7.01
C THR A 8 -3.11 -7.08 -5.82
N THR A 9 -1.88 -7.52 -6.05
CA THR A 9 -0.99 -8.00 -4.99
C THR A 9 -0.06 -6.87 -4.54
N PHE A 10 0.16 -6.77 -3.24
CA PHE A 10 1.04 -5.81 -2.61
C PHE A 10 2.06 -6.54 -1.77
N LYS A 11 3.32 -6.16 -1.94
CA LYS A 11 4.42 -6.54 -1.05
C LYS A 11 5.06 -5.28 -0.49
N ILE A 12 5.12 -5.20 0.83
CA ILE A 12 5.67 -4.04 1.56
C ILE A 12 6.79 -4.54 2.45
N GLU A 13 7.94 -3.87 2.38
CA GLU A 13 9.16 -4.26 3.08
C GLU A 13 9.77 -3.02 3.74
N LEU A 14 10.31 -3.16 4.96
CA LEU A 14 11.18 -2.15 5.56
C LEU A 14 12.51 -2.15 4.79
N TYR A 15 12.93 -0.97 4.32
CA TYR A 15 14.18 -0.80 3.61
C TYR A 15 15.29 -0.49 4.62
N GLU A 16 16.30 -1.37 4.68
CA GLU A 16 17.51 -1.20 5.49
C GLU A 16 17.27 -1.00 7.01
N SER A 17 16.13 -1.46 7.52
CA SER A 17 15.77 -1.37 8.93
C SER A 17 14.90 -2.54 9.40
N SER A 18 14.87 -2.78 10.71
CA SER A 18 14.05 -3.79 11.38
C SER A 18 13.15 -3.11 12.40
N GLY A 19 11.85 -3.41 12.38
CA GLY A 19 10.89 -2.75 13.26
C GLY A 19 9.44 -2.92 12.82
N GLU A 20 8.60 -1.97 13.25
CA GLU A 20 7.20 -1.90 12.86
C GLU A 20 7.00 -0.87 11.74
N GLY A 21 6.45 -1.33 10.62
CA GLY A 21 6.00 -0.48 9.52
C GLY A 21 4.49 -0.25 9.63
N THR A 22 4.05 0.97 9.32
CA THR A 22 2.63 1.28 9.17
C THR A 22 2.40 1.97 7.84
N VAL A 23 1.50 1.42 7.04
CA VAL A 23 1.08 2.02 5.78
C VAL A 23 -0.41 2.32 5.80
N ILE A 24 -0.78 3.46 5.22
CA ILE A 24 -2.18 3.79 4.94
C ILE A 24 -2.38 3.67 3.44
N ILE A 25 -3.36 2.86 3.05
CA ILE A 25 -3.81 2.68 1.68
C ILE A 25 -5.13 3.42 1.52
N GLN A 26 -5.15 4.45 0.68
CA GLN A 26 -6.35 5.26 0.47
C GLN A 26 -6.83 5.16 -0.98
N PRO A 27 -7.87 4.35 -1.25
CA PRO A 27 -8.56 4.38 -2.53
C PRO A 27 -9.44 5.63 -2.60
N LYS A 28 -9.59 6.24 -3.78
CA LYS A 28 -10.34 7.49 -3.97
C LYS A 28 -11.79 7.43 -3.51
N ASN A 29 -12.42 6.25 -3.57
CA ASN A 29 -13.85 6.07 -3.38
C ASN A 29 -14.22 5.14 -2.20
N THR A 30 -13.25 4.69 -1.41
CA THR A 30 -13.51 3.82 -0.25
C THR A 30 -12.83 4.39 1.00
N LYS A 31 -13.16 3.81 2.16
CA LYS A 31 -12.48 4.17 3.40
C LYS A 31 -10.99 3.78 3.31
N PRO A 32 -10.08 4.59 3.89
CA PRO A 32 -8.68 4.20 4.02
C PRO A 32 -8.54 2.92 4.84
N GLU A 33 -7.54 2.11 4.49
CA GLU A 33 -7.14 0.92 5.24
C GLU A 33 -5.73 1.14 5.81
N THR A 34 -5.55 0.83 7.09
CA THR A 34 -4.24 0.88 7.75
C THR A 34 -3.72 -0.54 7.93
N ILE A 35 -2.47 -0.77 7.51
CA ILE A 35 -1.80 -2.06 7.67
C ILE A 35 -0.55 -1.84 8.50
N VAL A 36 -0.46 -2.58 9.60
CA VAL A 36 0.71 -2.65 10.47
C VAL A 36 1.41 -3.99 10.21
N PHE A 37 2.72 -3.95 10.02
CA PHE A 37 3.52 -5.13 9.71
C PHE A 37 4.90 -5.09 10.36
N GLN A 38 5.51 -6.26 10.55
CA GLN A 38 6.88 -6.41 11.01
C GLN A 38 7.74 -6.89 9.86
N ASP A 39 8.85 -6.20 9.60
CA ASP A 39 9.83 -6.45 8.52
C ASP A 39 9.25 -6.45 7.09
N SER A 40 8.31 -7.36 6.78
CA SER A 40 7.61 -7.42 5.50
C SER A 40 6.19 -7.98 5.61
N VAL A 41 5.32 -7.60 4.67
CA VAL A 41 3.98 -8.20 4.51
C VAL A 41 3.63 -8.29 3.03
N GLU A 42 2.96 -9.39 2.66
CA GLU A 42 2.39 -9.58 1.33
C GLU A 42 0.90 -9.91 1.44
N PHE A 43 0.07 -9.24 0.64
CA PHE A 43 -1.38 -9.45 0.64
C PHE A 43 -2.02 -9.03 -0.68
N SER A 44 -3.17 -9.63 -1.00
CA SER A 44 -3.99 -9.27 -2.17
C SER A 44 -5.27 -8.54 -1.78
N ARG A 45 -5.66 -7.57 -2.60
CA ARG A 45 -6.89 -6.78 -2.43
C ARG A 45 -7.50 -6.41 -3.78
N ILE A 46 -8.82 -6.39 -3.82
CA ILE A 46 -9.58 -5.90 -4.97
C ILE A 46 -9.84 -4.41 -4.75
N TYR A 47 -9.31 -3.56 -5.63
CA TYR A 47 -9.53 -2.11 -5.59
C TYR A 47 -10.38 -1.63 -6.76
N TYR A 48 -11.14 -0.56 -6.50
CA TYR A 48 -12.01 0.11 -7.47
C TYR A 48 -11.37 1.45 -7.87
N GLY A 49 -10.71 1.50 -9.03
CA GLY A 49 -10.11 2.74 -9.56
C GLY A 49 -8.63 2.62 -9.94
N SER A 50 -8.00 3.77 -10.22
CA SER A 50 -6.73 3.86 -10.94
C SER A 50 -5.54 4.42 -10.16
N LEU A 51 -5.69 4.75 -8.88
CA LEU A 51 -4.58 5.28 -8.07
C LEU A 51 -4.78 4.99 -6.58
N LEU A 52 -3.75 4.40 -5.97
CA LEU A 52 -3.66 4.17 -4.54
C LEU A 52 -2.61 5.13 -3.96
N PHE A 53 -2.98 5.83 -2.89
CA PHE A 53 -2.05 6.62 -2.10
C PHE A 53 -1.49 5.77 -0.98
N PHE A 54 -0.17 5.77 -0.85
CA PHE A 54 0.57 5.08 0.19
C PHE A 54 1.27 6.10 1.07
N THR A 55 0.84 6.19 2.33
CA THR A 55 1.46 7.06 3.33
C THR A 55 2.18 6.21 4.36
N ASN A 56 3.47 6.47 4.55
CA ASN A 56 4.27 5.91 5.62
C ASN A 56 4.12 6.78 6.87
N SER A 57 3.67 6.21 7.99
CA SER A 57 3.59 6.93 9.27
C SER A 57 4.74 6.63 10.22
N GLY A 58 5.69 5.79 9.81
CA GLY A 58 6.92 5.47 10.55
C GLY A 58 8.09 6.38 10.17
N LYS A 59 9.23 6.19 10.87
CA LYS A 59 10.51 6.82 10.51
C LYS A 59 11.31 6.01 9.47
N GLU A 60 10.92 4.76 9.28
CA GLU A 60 11.64 3.81 8.45
C GLU A 60 11.30 4.00 6.98
N THR A 61 12.27 3.82 6.08
CA THR A 61 12.00 3.87 4.64
C THR A 61 11.24 2.59 4.23
N LEU A 62 10.18 2.72 3.44
CA LEU A 62 9.38 1.59 2.97
C LEU A 62 9.67 1.30 1.50
N LYS A 63 9.74 0.02 1.14
CA LYS A 63 9.74 -0.45 -0.25
C LYS A 63 8.40 -1.12 -0.54
N LEU A 64 7.64 -0.53 -1.46
CA LEU A 64 6.40 -1.09 -1.98
C LEU A 64 6.63 -1.71 -3.36
N THR A 65 6.14 -2.94 -3.56
CA THR A 65 6.07 -3.60 -4.86
C THR A 65 4.62 -4.00 -5.12
N THR A 66 4.08 -3.66 -6.28
CA THR A 66 2.71 -3.97 -6.65
C THR A 66 2.55 -4.02 -8.18
N ASP A 67 1.56 -4.77 -8.67
CA ASP A 67 1.18 -4.82 -10.08
C ASP A 67 0.13 -3.74 -10.47
N CYS A 68 -0.15 -2.81 -9.55
CA CYS A 68 -1.02 -1.65 -9.77
C CYS A 68 -0.21 -0.34 -9.77
N PRO A 69 -0.50 0.61 -10.67
CA PRO A 69 0.09 1.95 -10.62
C PRO A 69 -0.19 2.64 -9.27
N TYR A 70 0.83 3.22 -8.66
CA TYR A 70 0.72 3.95 -7.40
C TYR A 70 1.56 5.23 -7.41
N GLU A 71 1.17 6.19 -6.58
CA GLU A 71 1.98 7.38 -6.30
C GLU A 71 2.53 7.29 -4.86
N PRO A 72 3.86 7.29 -4.68
CA PRO A 72 4.45 7.40 -3.36
C PRO A 72 4.22 8.82 -2.83
N TYR A 73 3.62 8.93 -1.64
CA TYR A 73 3.64 10.18 -0.89
C TYR A 73 4.92 10.21 -0.06
N VAL A 74 5.83 11.13 -0.40
CA VAL A 74 7.08 11.40 0.33
C VAL A 74 6.81 12.37 1.46
#